data_AF-A0A836KG19-F1
#
_entry.id   AF-A0A836KG19-F1
#
_cell.length_a   1.000
_cell.length_b   1.000
_cell.length_c   1.000
_cell.angle_alpha   90.00
_cell.angle_beta   90.00
_cell.angle_gamma   90.00
#
_symmetry.space_group_name_H-M   'P 1'
#
loop_
_entity.id
_entity.type
_entity.pdbx_description
1 polymer ?
#
loop_
_entity_poly.entity_id
_entity_poly.type
_entity_poly.pdbx_seq_one_letter_code
_entity_poly.pdbx_strand_id
1 'polypeptide(L)'
;MEKDLDAERANIEIAAEEVAEAKQYLIDLDRRKNQYREARRKILSTQPEEDLWILSGGSTFVSCELSHSDTLKYFEWRLQQCDNEIEEAREDLKLKVAALAELEGADSALARLYEGFKLKEMP
;
A
#
# COMPACT_ATOMS: atom_id res chain seq x y z
N MET A 1 -17.58 33.85 -15.06
CA MET A 1 -16.45 33.57 -14.16
C MET A 1 -15.58 32.59 -14.92
N GLU A 2 -14.48 33.06 -15.49
CA GLU A 2 -13.53 32.23 -16.24
C GLU A 2 -12.94 31.24 -15.24
N LYS A 3 -13.22 29.94 -15.40
CA LYS A 3 -12.59 28.91 -14.57
C LYS A 3 -11.10 28.96 -14.87
N ASP A 4 -10.29 29.08 -13.83
CA ASP A 4 -8.84 29.00 -13.94
C ASP A 4 -8.44 27.55 -14.26
N LEU A 5 -8.30 27.28 -15.56
CA LEU A 5 -8.00 25.95 -16.10
C LEU A 5 -6.65 25.41 -15.58
N ASP A 6 -5.72 26.30 -15.23
CA ASP A 6 -4.42 25.90 -14.71
C ASP A 6 -4.55 25.41 -13.26
N ALA A 7 -5.41 26.06 -12.47
CA ALA A 7 -5.73 25.61 -11.11
C ALA A 7 -6.45 24.25 -11.11
N GLU A 8 -7.37 24.02 -12.05
CA GLU A 8 -8.08 22.73 -12.20
C GLU A 8 -7.11 21.60 -12.55
N ARG A 9 -6.16 21.84 -13.46
CA ARG A 9 -5.11 20.87 -13.81
C ARG A 9 -4.17 20.57 -12.65
N ALA A 10 -3.74 21.59 -11.92
CA ALA A 10 -2.89 21.41 -10.75
C ALA A 10 -3.58 20.54 -9.68
N ASN A 11 -4.87 20.75 -9.43
CA ASN A 11 -5.62 19.94 -8.47
C ASN A 11 -5.73 18.46 -8.90
N ILE A 12 -5.94 18.20 -10.20
CA ILE A 12 -5.95 16.83 -10.75
C ILE A 12 -4.57 16.18 -10.59
N GLU A 13 -3.49 16.91 -10.86
CA GLU A 13 -2.12 16.38 -10.73
C GLU A 13 -1.78 16.02 -9.28
N ILE A 14 -2.13 16.89 -8.32
CA ILE A 14 -1.97 16.62 -6.88
C ILE A 14 -2.76 15.38 -6.47
N ALA A 15 -4.03 15.29 -6.86
CA ALA A 15 -4.86 14.13 -6.53
C ALA A 15 -4.33 12.82 -7.15
N ALA A 16 -3.77 12.89 -8.36
CA ALA A 16 -3.14 11.74 -9.01
C ALA A 16 -1.86 11.30 -8.28
N GLU A 17 -1.04 12.26 -7.80
CA GLU A 17 0.14 11.97 -7.00
C GLU A 17 -0.23 11.30 -5.67
N GLU A 18 -1.27 11.79 -4.98
CA GLU A 18 -1.76 11.17 -3.75
C GLU A 18 -2.23 9.73 -3.97
N VAL A 19 -2.92 9.44 -5.08
CA VAL A 19 -3.31 8.08 -5.46
C VAL A 19 -2.08 7.20 -5.72
N ALA A 20 -1.08 7.74 -6.41
CA ALA A 20 0.15 7.01 -6.70
C ALA A 20 0.93 6.68 -5.43
N GLU A 21 1.04 7.63 -4.50
CA GLU A 21 1.68 7.44 -3.19
C GLU A 21 0.94 6.39 -2.35
N ALA A 22 -0.39 6.50 -2.22
CA ALA A 22 -1.19 5.54 -1.47
C ALA A 22 -1.07 4.11 -2.04
N LYS A 23 -1.02 3.98 -3.37
CA LYS A 23 -0.77 2.69 -4.04
C LYS A 23 0.63 2.15 -3.73
N GLN A 24 1.65 3.01 -3.78
CA GLN A 24 3.02 2.61 -3.46
C GLN A 24 3.12 2.14 -2.01
N TYR A 25 2.46 2.83 -1.09
CA TYR A 25 2.39 2.45 0.32
C TYR A 25 1.79 1.05 0.52
N LEU A 26 0.69 0.72 -0.18
CA LEU A 26 0.12 -0.64 -0.16
C LEU A 26 1.11 -1.72 -0.62
N ILE A 27 1.86 -1.45 -1.69
CA ILE A 27 2.89 -2.38 -2.18
C ILE A 27 3.97 -2.61 -1.11
N ASP A 28 4.37 -1.55 -0.41
CA ASP A 28 5.38 -1.66 0.64
C ASP A 28 4.87 -2.38 1.89
N LEU A 29 3.59 -2.23 2.23
CA LEU A 29 2.92 -3.04 3.25
C LEU A 29 2.89 -4.53 2.87
N ASP A 30 2.54 -4.87 1.62
CA ASP A 30 2.56 -6.26 1.14
C ASP A 30 3.97 -6.87 1.21
N ARG A 31 5.00 -6.12 0.80
CA ARG A 31 6.40 -6.54 0.92
C ARG A 31 6.77 -6.80 2.39
N ARG A 32 6.40 -5.89 3.29
CA ARG A 32 6.66 -5.99 4.73
C ARG A 32 5.95 -7.20 5.35
N LYS A 33 4.69 -7.43 4.99
CA LYS A 33 3.93 -8.61 5.40
C LYS A 33 4.62 -9.90 4.95
N ASN A 34 5.12 -9.94 3.72
CA ASN A 34 5.89 -11.09 3.24
C ASN A 34 7.17 -11.29 4.06
N GLN A 35 7.91 -10.24 4.38
CA GLN A 35 9.10 -10.32 5.24
C GLN A 35 8.78 -10.88 6.63
N TYR A 36 7.65 -10.50 7.23
CA TYR A 36 7.21 -11.07 8.52
C TYR A 36 6.84 -12.55 8.41
N ARG A 37 6.21 -12.98 7.30
CA ARG A 37 5.93 -14.40 7.05
C ARG A 37 7.22 -15.20 6.93
N GLU A 38 8.21 -14.69 6.19
CA GLU A 38 9.51 -15.34 6.04
C GLU A 38 10.29 -15.40 7.37
N ALA A 39 10.30 -14.31 8.14
CA ALA A 39 10.90 -14.30 9.48
C ALA A 39 10.28 -15.35 10.39
N ARG A 40 8.94 -15.41 10.47
CA ARG A 40 8.22 -16.40 11.27
C ARG A 40 8.53 -17.84 10.83
N ARG A 41 8.53 -18.10 9.51
CA ARG A 41 8.90 -19.41 8.96
C ARG A 41 10.32 -19.81 9.33
N LYS A 42 11.26 -18.86 9.25
CA LYS A 42 12.66 -19.11 9.60
C LYS A 42 12.78 -19.47 11.08
N ILE A 43 12.17 -18.70 11.98
CA ILE A 43 12.20 -18.97 13.43
C ILE A 43 11.60 -20.35 13.75
N LEU A 44 10.50 -20.74 13.10
CA LEU A 44 9.90 -22.07 13.28
C LEU A 44 10.83 -23.22 12.85
N SER A 45 11.73 -22.98 11.91
CA SER A 45 12.69 -23.98 11.42
C SER A 45 14.03 -23.97 12.17
N THR A 46 14.29 -22.93 12.98
CA THR A 46 15.51 -22.77 13.76
C THR A 46 15.39 -23.54 15.08
N GLN A 47 16.49 -24.12 15.55
CA GLN A 47 16.51 -24.79 16.86
C GLN A 47 16.38 -23.76 17.98
N PRO A 48 15.54 -23.99 19.02
CA PRO A 48 15.31 -23.02 20.08
C PRO A 48 16.56 -22.56 20.83
N GLU A 49 17.63 -23.36 20.82
CA GLU A 49 18.91 -23.11 21.48
C GLU A 49 19.86 -22.21 20.67
N GLU A 50 19.57 -21.95 19.39
CA GLU A 50 20.39 -21.07 18.55
C GLU A 50 20.12 -19.59 18.85
N ASP A 51 21.13 -18.73 18.77
CA ASP A 51 20.92 -17.28 18.93
C ASP A 51 20.11 -16.72 17.75
N LEU A 52 19.06 -15.96 18.05
CA LEU A 52 18.23 -15.34 17.02
C LEU A 52 18.67 -13.89 16.78
N TRP A 53 18.98 -13.56 15.53
CA TRP A 53 19.34 -12.21 15.12
C TRP A 53 18.27 -11.64 14.20
N ILE A 54 17.83 -10.42 14.47
CA ILE A 54 16.80 -9.74 13.69
C ILE A 54 17.42 -8.52 13.00
N LEU A 55 17.14 -8.35 11.71
CA LEU A 55 17.51 -7.14 10.99
C LEU A 55 16.62 -5.98 11.46
N SER A 56 17.22 -4.97 12.08
CA SER A 56 16.53 -3.76 12.56
C SER A 56 16.94 -2.56 11.72
N GLY A 57 16.27 -2.39 10.58
CA GLY A 57 16.47 -1.25 9.67
C GLY A 57 17.82 -1.26 8.93
N GLY A 58 17.78 -1.01 7.62
CA GLY A 58 19.00 -0.92 6.80
C GLY A 58 19.85 -2.19 6.86
N SER A 59 21.05 -2.08 7.43
CA SER A 59 22.07 -3.16 7.45
C SER A 59 22.46 -3.63 8.86
N THR A 60 21.68 -3.29 9.89
CA THR A 60 22.04 -3.59 11.29
C THR A 60 21.28 -4.80 11.82
N PHE A 61 22.00 -5.80 12.33
CA PHE A 61 21.42 -6.93 13.05
C PHE A 61 21.47 -6.69 14.55
N VAL A 62 20.36 -6.98 15.23
CA VAL A 62 20.24 -6.94 16.68
C VAL A 62 19.98 -8.35 17.21
N SER A 63 20.63 -8.69 18.31
CA SER A 63 20.34 -9.95 19.01
C SER A 63 18.95 -9.88 19.63
N CYS A 64 18.19 -10.95 19.50
CA CYS A 64 16.86 -11.06 20.09
C CYS A 64 16.98 -11.71 21.45
N GLU A 65 16.75 -10.93 22.51
CA GLU A 65 16.79 -11.43 23.90
C GLU A 65 15.51 -12.20 24.29
N LEU A 66 14.49 -12.20 23.42
CA LEU A 66 13.25 -12.94 23.63
C LEU A 66 13.44 -14.43 23.34
N SER A 67 12.69 -15.26 24.06
CA SER A 67 12.60 -16.68 23.71
C SER A 67 12.05 -16.84 22.29
N HIS A 68 12.44 -17.92 21.59
CA HIS A 68 11.87 -18.26 20.28
C HIS A 68 10.33 -18.21 20.27
N SER A 69 9.71 -18.71 21.33
CA SER A 69 8.25 -18.72 21.47
C SER A 69 7.65 -17.32 21.54
N ASP A 70 8.30 -16.39 22.24
CA ASP A 70 7.81 -15.02 22.39
C ASP A 70 8.13 -14.18 21.15
N THR A 71 9.25 -14.44 20.48
CA THR A 71 9.54 -13.86 19.17
C THR A 71 8.52 -14.30 18.12
N LEU A 72 8.06 -15.56 18.15
CA LEU A 72 6.98 -16.02 17.28
C LEU A 72 5.66 -15.30 17.56
N LYS A 73 5.28 -15.12 18.84
CA LYS A 73 4.09 -14.33 19.21
C LYS A 73 4.21 -12.89 18.75
N TYR A 74 5.39 -12.29 18.87
CA TYR A 74 5.65 -10.95 18.36
C TYR A 74 5.40 -10.86 16.85
N PHE A 75 5.94 -11.78 16.05
CA PHE A 75 5.71 -11.78 14.61
C PHE A 75 4.26 -12.09 14.22
N GLU A 76 3.55 -12.91 15.00
CA GLU A 76 2.12 -13.13 14.82
C GLU A 76 1.31 -11.86 15.05
N TRP A 77 1.59 -11.14 16.15
CA TRP A 77 1.01 -9.83 16.39
C TRP A 77 1.35 -8.83 15.28
N ARG A 78 2.61 -8.76 14.81
CA ARG A 78 3.02 -7.88 13.70
C ARG A 78 2.28 -8.19 12.41
N LEU A 79 2.06 -9.47 12.09
CA LEU A 79 1.28 -9.88 10.93
C LEU A 79 -0.17 -9.38 11.04
N GLN A 80 -0.79 -9.51 12.20
CA GLN A 80 -2.16 -9.03 12.44
C GLN A 80 -2.25 -7.50 12.35
N GLN A 81 -1.28 -6.76 12.91
CA GLN A 81 -1.25 -5.29 12.76
C GLN A 81 -1.08 -4.89 11.30
N CYS A 82 -0.21 -5.58 10.56
CA CYS A 82 0.00 -5.31 9.14
C CYS A 82 -1.27 -5.60 8.31
N ASP A 83 -2.05 -6.62 8.68
CA ASP A 83 -3.36 -6.87 8.04
C ASP A 83 -4.31 -5.69 8.24
N ASN A 84 -4.39 -5.14 9.46
CA ASN A 84 -5.20 -3.96 9.73
C ASN A 84 -4.70 -2.73 8.95
N GLU A 85 -3.38 -2.47 8.94
CA GLU A 85 -2.76 -1.37 8.18
C GLU A 85 -3.06 -1.49 6.67
N ILE A 86 -3.07 -2.71 6.12
CA ILE A 86 -3.41 -2.94 4.71
C ILE A 86 -4.87 -2.62 4.43
N GLU A 87 -5.80 -3.01 5.29
CA GLU A 87 -7.22 -2.68 5.10
C GLU A 87 -7.47 -1.18 5.22
N GLU A 88 -6.85 -0.51 6.19
CA GLU A 88 -6.91 0.95 6.32
C GLU A 88 -6.35 1.65 5.08
N ALA A 89 -5.19 1.21 4.58
CA ALA A 89 -4.58 1.77 3.37
C ALA A 89 -5.41 1.50 2.10
N ARG A 90 -6.17 0.40 2.05
CA ARG A 90 -7.12 0.12 0.96
C ARG A 90 -8.29 1.09 0.98
N GLU A 91 -8.85 1.37 2.16
CA GLU A 91 -9.92 2.35 2.29
C GLU A 91 -9.45 3.76 1.94
N ASP A 92 -8.26 4.16 2.40
CA ASP A 92 -7.64 5.44 2.02
C ASP A 92 -7.44 5.55 0.50
N LEU A 93 -6.87 4.52 -0.14
CA LEU A 93 -6.71 4.50 -1.59
C LEU A 93 -8.05 4.65 -2.33
N LYS A 94 -9.12 3.97 -1.87
CA LYS A 94 -10.45 4.09 -2.48
C LYS A 94 -10.97 5.53 -2.41
N LEU A 95 -10.82 6.19 -1.26
CA LEU A 95 -11.25 7.58 -1.07
C LEU A 95 -10.49 8.53 -1.99
N LYS A 96 -9.17 8.35 -2.10
CA LYS A 96 -8.31 9.16 -2.99
C LYS A 96 -8.64 8.95 -4.46
N VAL A 97 -8.89 7.71 -4.88
CA VAL A 97 -9.32 7.40 -6.25
C VAL A 97 -10.69 8.01 -6.55
N ALA A 98 -11.63 7.96 -5.61
CA ALA A 98 -12.94 8.60 -5.77
C ALA A 98 -12.80 10.12 -5.91
N ALA A 99 -11.99 10.78 -5.07
CA ALA A 99 -11.73 12.21 -5.15
C ALA A 99 -11.09 12.61 -6.49
N LEU A 100 -10.12 11.84 -6.98
CA LEU A 100 -9.54 12.05 -8.31
C LEU A 100 -10.59 11.91 -9.41
N ALA A 101 -11.45 10.88 -9.36
CA ALA A 101 -12.49 10.68 -10.36
C ALA A 101 -13.53 11.82 -10.37
N GLU A 102 -13.85 12.40 -9.20
CA GLU A 102 -14.71 13.58 -9.09
C GLU A 102 -14.07 14.81 -9.74
N LEU A 103 -12.77 15.04 -9.54
CA LEU A 103 -12.02 16.14 -10.15
C LEU A 103 -11.88 15.99 -11.67
N GLU A 104 -11.66 14.77 -12.16
CA GLU A 104 -11.58 14.49 -13.60
C GLU A 104 -12.96 14.56 -14.27
N GLY A 105 -14.05 14.37 -13.52
CA GLY A 105 -15.42 14.37 -14.02
C GLY A 105 -15.79 13.06 -14.74
N ALA A 106 -17.08 12.69 -14.64
CA ALA A 106 -17.61 11.43 -15.16
C ALA A 106 -17.37 11.22 -16.68
N ASP A 107 -17.39 12.31 -17.44
CA ASP A 107 -17.22 12.25 -18.89
C ASP A 107 -15.76 12.15 -19.33
N SER A 108 -14.77 12.60 -18.56
CA SER A 108 -13.37 12.58 -19.02
C SER A 108 -12.70 11.22 -18.82
N ALA A 109 -13.04 10.51 -17.74
CA ALA A 109 -12.55 9.15 -17.51
C ALA A 109 -13.11 8.16 -18.55
N LEU A 110 -14.41 8.25 -18.85
CA LEU A 110 -15.04 7.49 -19.94
C LEU A 110 -14.51 7.94 -21.32
N ALA A 111 -14.41 9.24 -21.60
CA ALA A 111 -13.91 9.73 -22.89
C ALA A 111 -12.45 9.33 -23.15
N ARG A 112 -11.57 9.34 -22.15
CA ARG A 112 -10.19 8.83 -22.28
C ARG A 112 -10.14 7.32 -22.48
N LEU A 113 -10.99 6.56 -21.81
CA LEU A 113 -11.11 5.10 -22.03
C LEU A 113 -11.63 4.77 -23.44
N TYR A 114 -12.45 5.65 -24.03
CA TYR A 114 -13.01 5.48 -25.38
C TYR A 114 -12.20 6.21 -26.47
N GLU A 115 -11.13 6.92 -26.12
CA GLU A 115 -10.25 7.57 -27.08
C GLU A 115 -9.58 6.50 -27.97
N GLY A 116 -9.90 6.51 -29.27
CA GLY A 116 -9.45 5.50 -30.24
C GLY A 116 -10.45 4.38 -30.53
N PHE A 117 -11.55 4.27 -29.79
CA PHE A 117 -12.65 3.36 -30.10
C PHE A 117 -13.78 4.11 -30.79
N LYS A 118 -14.04 3.82 -32.08
CA LYS A 118 -15.22 4.33 -32.80
C LYS A 118 -16.48 3.60 -32.34
N LEU A 119 -16.96 3.92 -31.15
CA LEU A 119 -18.23 3.40 -30.64
C LEU A 119 -19.38 4.16 -31.30
N LYS A 120 -20.42 3.43 -31.73
CA LYS A 120 -21.67 4.06 -32.19
C LYS A 120 -22.34 4.72 -30.98
N GLU A 121 -22.81 5.95 -31.16
CA GLU A 121 -23.67 6.62 -30.18
C GLU A 121 -24.86 5.70 -29.85
N MET A 122 -25.13 5.53 -28.55
CA MET A 122 -26.34 4.82 -28.12
C MET A 122 -27.57 5.69 -28.42
N PRO A 123 -28.67 5.07 -28.88
CA PRO A 123 -29.91 5.77 -29.26
C PRO A 123 -30.64 6.41 -28.07
#